data_AF-A0A496PQ10-F1
#
_entry.id   AF-A0A496PQ10-F1
#
_cell.length_a   1.000
_cell.length_b   1.000
_cell.length_c   1.000
_cell.angle_alpha   90.00
_cell.angle_beta   90.00
_cell.angle_gamma   90.00
#
_symmetry.space_group_name_H-M   'P 1'
#
loop_
_entity.id
_entity.type
_entity.pdbx_description
1 polymer ?
#
loop_
_entity_poly.entity_id
_entity_poly.type
_entity_poly.pdbx_seq_one_letter_code
_entity_poly.pdbx_strand_id
1 'polypeptide(L)'
;MLDLKYIRENSEKVKAGIASKNDKSDIDAILKMDSLRRDFIHQVEALKSERNRVSAEIGKKKKMGEPADEAVAAMREVGQRIAALDKQLRETEEKFNTALSWIPNIPNELAPVGKDESANVVKRTWGEISKRDFKVLPHWE
;
A
#
# COMPACT_ATOMS: atom_id res chain seq x y z
N MET A 1 -6.59 -4.09 -6.60
CA MET A 1 -5.19 -3.76 -6.26
C MET A 1 -4.37 -5.03 -6.29
N LEU A 2 -3.08 -4.94 -6.63
CA LEU A 2 -2.17 -6.08 -6.54
C LEU A 2 -2.04 -6.53 -5.08
N ASP A 3 -1.89 -7.84 -4.88
CA ASP A 3 -1.67 -8.41 -3.56
C ASP A 3 -0.32 -7.94 -2.99
N LEU A 4 -0.34 -7.37 -1.79
CA LEU A 4 0.84 -6.91 -1.09
C LEU A 4 1.84 -8.03 -0.78
N LYS A 5 1.36 -9.25 -0.51
CA LYS A 5 2.25 -10.40 -0.35
C LYS A 5 3.02 -10.67 -1.64
N TYR A 6 2.32 -10.64 -2.76
CA TYR A 6 2.93 -10.82 -4.08
C TYR A 6 3.98 -9.75 -4.38
N ILE A 7 3.68 -8.48 -4.09
CA ILE A 7 4.63 -7.36 -4.30
C ILE A 7 5.91 -7.55 -3.47
N ARG A 8 5.79 -8.05 -2.23
CA ARG A 8 6.95 -8.32 -1.37
C ARG A 8 7.80 -9.48 -1.86
N GLU A 9 7.16 -10.57 -2.27
CA GLU A 9 7.84 -11.79 -2.70
C GLU A 9 8.41 -11.70 -4.12
N ASN A 10 7.84 -10.84 -4.97
CA ASN A 10 8.13 -10.77 -6.41
C ASN A 10 8.41 -9.34 -6.88
N SER A 11 9.02 -8.50 -6.03
CA SER A 11 9.22 -7.06 -6.28
C SER A 11 9.81 -6.75 -7.66
N GLU A 12 10.85 -7.49 -8.07
CA GLU A 12 11.52 -7.30 -9.35
C GLU A 12 10.61 -7.63 -10.55
N LYS A 13 9.78 -8.67 -10.45
CA LYS A 13 8.78 -9.01 -11.48
C LYS A 13 7.72 -7.93 -11.59
N VAL A 14 7.28 -7.39 -10.45
CA VAL A 14 6.30 -6.29 -10.41
C VAL A 14 6.89 -5.03 -11.05
N LYS A 15 8.12 -4.65 -10.69
CA LYS A 15 8.84 -3.50 -11.29
C LYS A 15 8.97 -3.63 -12.80
N ALA A 16 9.38 -4.80 -13.29
CA ALA A 16 9.48 -5.06 -14.73
C ALA A 16 8.12 -4.95 -15.44
N GLY A 17 7.06 -5.49 -14.85
CA GLY A 17 5.70 -5.39 -15.38
C GLY A 17 5.19 -3.95 -15.44
N ILE A 18 5.46 -3.14 -14.41
CA ILE A 18 5.11 -1.72 -14.37
C ILE A 18 5.88 -0.94 -15.44
N ALA A 19 7.19 -1.19 -15.54
CA ALA A 19 8.04 -0.55 -16.55
C ALA A 19 7.57 -0.87 -17.98
N SER A 20 7.12 -2.10 -18.25
CA SER A 20 6.59 -2.49 -19.56
C SER A 20 5.28 -1.79 -19.94
N LYS A 21 4.57 -1.22 -18.95
CA LYS A 21 3.39 -0.35 -19.15
C LYS A 21 3.74 1.13 -19.21
N ASN A 22 5.03 1.49 -19.18
CA ASN A 22 5.54 2.86 -19.09
C ASN A 22 5.03 3.62 -17.85
N ASP A 23 4.65 2.89 -16.79
CA ASP A 23 4.21 3.46 -15.54
C ASP A 23 5.39 3.77 -14.62
N LYS A 24 5.24 4.77 -13.73
CA LYS A 24 6.31 5.31 -12.87
C LYS A 24 6.08 5.01 -11.39
N SER A 25 5.17 4.09 -11.06
CA SER A 25 4.89 3.69 -9.69
C SER A 25 6.17 3.19 -9.00
N ASP A 26 6.51 3.82 -7.88
CA ASP A 26 7.69 3.50 -7.09
C ASP A 26 7.39 2.35 -6.10
N ILE A 27 7.71 1.13 -6.52
CA ILE A 27 7.52 -0.07 -5.69
C ILE A 27 8.40 -0.05 -4.44
N ASP A 28 9.60 0.54 -4.51
CA ASP A 28 10.51 0.58 -3.37
C ASP A 28 9.98 1.53 -2.29
N ALA A 29 9.41 2.67 -2.69
CA ALA A 29 8.71 3.56 -1.75
C ALA A 29 7.52 2.85 -1.07
N ILE A 30 6.75 2.05 -1.80
CA ILE A 30 5.60 1.31 -1.25
C ILE A 30 6.07 0.24 -0.26
N LEU A 31 7.13 -0.50 -0.58
CA LEU A 31 7.72 -1.49 0.32
C LEU A 31 8.30 -0.84 1.58
N LYS A 32 8.88 0.36 1.47
CA LYS A 32 9.35 1.14 2.61
C LYS A 32 8.19 1.58 3.51
N MET A 33 7.10 2.07 2.94
CA MET A 33 5.88 2.42 3.69
C MET A 33 5.26 1.19 4.37
N ASP A 34 5.26 0.03 3.72
CA ASP A 34 4.82 -1.23 4.33
C ASP A 34 5.69 -1.61 5.55
N SER A 35 7.01 -1.47 5.44
CA SER A 35 7.92 -1.74 6.56
C SER A 35 7.63 -0.80 7.74
N LEU A 36 7.55 0.51 7.47
CA LEU A 36 7.24 1.51 8.49
C LEU A 36 5.89 1.24 9.17
N ARG A 37 4.86 0.85 8.39
CA ARG A 37 3.55 0.48 8.93
C ARG A 37 3.66 -0.68 9.91
N ARG A 38 4.38 -1.74 9.54
CA ARG A 38 4.59 -2.92 10.41
C ARG A 38 5.37 -2.55 11.68
N ASP A 39 6.39 -1.71 11.55
CA ASP A 39 7.19 -1.26 12.68
C ASP A 39 6.37 -0.41 13.66
N PHE A 40 5.50 0.46 13.16
CA PHE A 40 4.59 1.24 14.01
C PHE A 40 3.57 0.35 14.73
N ILE A 41 2.98 -0.62 14.03
CA ILE A 41 2.05 -1.59 14.64
C ILE A 41 2.75 -2.32 15.80
N HIS A 42 3.94 -2.86 15.55
CA HIS A 42 4.71 -3.57 16.59
C HIS A 42 5.03 -2.68 17.80
N GLN A 43 5.47 -1.44 17.56
CA GLN A 43 5.77 -0.50 18.65
C GLN A 43 4.53 -0.14 19.47
N VAL A 44 3.40 0.10 18.79
CA VAL A 44 2.12 0.40 19.45
C VAL A 44 1.65 -0.79 20.29
N GLU A 45 1.73 -2.01 19.77
CA GLU A 45 1.37 -3.23 20.50
C GLU A 45 2.25 -3.45 21.73
N ALA A 46 3.57 -3.27 21.59
CA ALA A 46 4.51 -3.38 22.70
C ALA A 46 4.20 -2.36 23.81
N LEU A 47 3.96 -1.10 23.45
CA LEU A 47 3.61 -0.04 24.41
C LEU A 47 2.24 -0.27 25.06
N LYS A 48 1.24 -0.76 24.31
CA LYS A 48 -0.07 -1.12 24.86
C LYS A 48 0.04 -2.26 25.85
N SER A 49 0.86 -3.27 25.55
CA SER A 49 1.14 -4.39 26.46
C SER A 49 1.80 -3.90 27.75
N GLU A 50 2.85 -3.10 27.63
CA GLU A 50 3.56 -2.54 28.79
C GLU A 50 2.65 -1.67 29.65
N ARG A 51 1.87 -0.77 29.03
CA ARG A 51 0.90 0.07 29.72
C ARG A 51 -0.11 -0.77 30.51
N ASN A 52 -0.64 -1.82 29.91
CA ASN A 52 -1.61 -2.69 30.57
C ASN A 52 -0.99 -3.45 31.76
N ARG A 53 0.24 -3.96 31.60
CA ARG A 53 0.99 -4.63 32.67
C ARG A 53 1.21 -3.71 33.87
N VAL A 54 1.77 -2.53 33.63
CA VAL A 54 2.08 -1.56 34.69
C VAL A 54 0.80 -1.00 35.31
N SER A 55 -0.27 -0.79 34.53
CA SER A 55 -1.57 -0.35 35.08
C SER A 55 -2.14 -1.36 36.08
N ALA A 56 -1.98 -2.65 35.83
CA ALA A 56 -2.39 -3.70 36.77
C ALA A 56 -1.53 -3.69 38.05
N GLU A 57 -0.22 -3.45 37.94
CA GLU A 57 0.70 -3.30 39.09
C GLU A 57 0.35 -2.07 39.93
N ILE A 58 0.07 -0.93 39.31
CA ILE A 58 -0.40 0.30 39.99
C ILE A 58 -1.68 0.03 40.78
N GLY A 59 -2.64 -0.68 40.18
CA GLY A 59 -3.88 -1.05 40.86
C GLY A 59 -3.66 -1.92 42.10
N LYS A 60 -2.67 -2.83 42.07
CA LYS A 60 -2.28 -3.65 43.23
C LYS A 60 -1.63 -2.79 44.32
N LYS A 61 -0.64 -1.95 43.97
CA LYS A 61 0.05 -1.06 44.92
C LYS A 61 -0.91 -0.12 45.64
N LYS A 62 -1.83 0.50 44.91
CA LYS A 62 -2.86 1.38 45.50
C LYS A 62 -3.78 0.65 46.48
N LYS A 63 -4.13 -0.61 46.23
CA LYS A 63 -4.91 -1.43 47.18
C LYS A 63 -4.13 -1.76 48.45
N MET A 64 -2.80 -1.86 48.36
CA MET A 64 -1.90 -2.11 49.49
C MET A 64 -1.51 -0.82 50.24
N GLY A 65 -1.99 0.35 49.81
CA GLY A 65 -1.63 1.64 50.41
C GLY A 65 -0.22 2.13 50.04
N GLU A 66 0.42 1.51 49.05
CA GLU A 66 1.75 1.89 48.58
C GLU A 66 1.71 3.07 47.58
N PRO A 67 2.72 3.95 47.59
CA PRO A 67 2.81 5.05 46.62
C PRO A 67 3.03 4.51 45.20
N ALA A 68 2.35 5.14 44.24
CA ALA A 68 2.39 4.72 42.83
C ALA A 68 2.45 5.92 41.85
N ASP A 69 2.70 7.13 42.33
CA ASP A 69 2.58 8.36 41.54
C ASP A 69 3.58 8.44 40.39
N GLU A 70 4.83 7.98 40.61
CA GLU A 70 5.84 7.88 39.55
C GLU A 70 5.43 6.94 38.41
N ALA A 71 4.89 5.77 38.77
CA ALA A 71 4.41 4.80 37.78
C ALA A 71 3.20 5.34 37.01
N VAL A 72 2.31 6.09 37.67
CA VAL A 72 1.19 6.78 37.02
C VAL A 72 1.68 7.84 36.03
N ALA A 73 2.69 8.63 36.40
CA ALA A 73 3.28 9.63 35.52
C ALA A 73 3.94 8.99 34.28
N ALA A 74 4.75 7.95 34.47
CA ALA A 74 5.37 7.20 33.38
C ALA A 74 4.33 6.61 32.42
N MET A 75 3.21 6.08 32.93
CA MET A 75 2.14 5.54 32.08
C MET A 75 1.38 6.60 31.30
N ARG A 76 1.35 7.84 31.79
CA ARG A 76 0.80 8.98 31.03
C ARG A 76 1.67 9.30 29.81
N GLU A 77 3.00 9.28 29.97
CA GLU A 77 3.94 9.46 28.86
C GLU A 77 3.84 8.35 27.81
N VAL A 78 3.72 7.09 28.26
CA VAL A 78 3.46 5.95 27.38
C VAL A 78 2.16 6.16 26.59
N GLY A 79 1.10 6.64 27.24
CA GLY A 79 -0.17 6.98 26.59
C GLY A 79 -0.01 8.05 25.49
N GLN A 80 0.78 9.09 25.74
CA GLN A 80 1.08 10.13 24.74
C GLN A 80 1.88 9.56 23.56
N ARG A 81 2.86 8.69 23.84
CA ARG A 81 3.66 8.03 22.79
C ARG A 81 2.82 7.10 21.92
N ILE A 82 1.89 6.35 22.51
CA ILE A 82 0.90 5.54 21.76
C ILE A 82 0.08 6.44 20.84
N ALA A 83 -0.46 7.56 21.34
CA ALA A 83 -1.27 8.46 20.53
C ALA A 83 -0.48 9.08 19.35
N ALA A 84 0.79 9.42 19.58
CA ALA A 84 1.67 9.92 18.53
C ALA A 84 1.94 8.85 17.45
N LEU A 85 2.26 7.62 17.85
CA LEU A 85 2.50 6.50 16.93
C LEU A 85 1.23 6.10 16.18
N ASP A 86 0.06 6.06 16.83
CA ASP A 86 -1.22 5.77 16.19
C ASP A 86 -1.55 6.83 15.11
N LYS A 87 -1.21 8.10 15.34
CA LYS A 87 -1.33 9.16 14.32
C LYS A 87 -0.40 8.92 13.14
N GLN A 88 0.88 8.64 13.39
CA GLN A 88 1.86 8.35 12.33
C GLN A 88 1.48 7.10 11.52
N LEU A 89 0.95 6.08 12.19
CA LEU A 89 0.44 4.87 11.56
C LEU A 89 -0.68 5.19 10.58
N ARG A 90 -1.70 5.96 11.00
CA ARG A 90 -2.82 6.36 10.13
C ARG A 90 -2.36 7.15 8.91
N GLU A 91 -1.49 8.15 9.11
CA GLU A 91 -0.95 8.95 8.00
C GLU A 91 -0.13 8.09 7.02
N THR A 92 0.61 7.10 7.53
CA THR A 92 1.38 6.18 6.70
C THR A 92 0.47 5.22 5.94
N GLU A 93 -0.60 4.72 6.57
CA GLU A 93 -1.59 3.85 5.95
C GLU A 93 -2.35 4.53 4.83
N GLU A 94 -2.77 5.79 5.01
CA GLU A 94 -3.45 6.55 3.96
C GLU A 94 -2.55 6.75 2.73
N LYS A 95 -1.29 7.14 2.94
CA LYS A 95 -0.30 7.28 1.87
C LYS A 95 -0.02 5.96 1.19
N PHE A 96 0.15 4.90 1.97
CA PHE A 96 0.38 3.55 1.47
C PHE A 96 -0.78 3.05 0.61
N ASN A 97 -2.03 3.16 1.10
CA ASN A 97 -3.22 2.70 0.38
C ASN A 97 -3.46 3.49 -0.91
N THR A 98 -3.19 4.80 -0.87
CA THR A 98 -3.24 5.65 -2.06
C THR A 98 -2.24 5.16 -3.08
N ALA A 99 -0.96 5.04 -2.71
CA ALA A 99 0.10 4.58 -3.62
C ALA A 99 -0.18 3.17 -4.18
N LEU A 100 -0.66 2.24 -3.34
CA LEU A 100 -1.03 0.89 -3.76
C LEU A 100 -2.19 0.87 -4.77
N SER A 101 -3.12 1.83 -4.67
CA SER A 101 -4.26 1.95 -5.57
C SER A 101 -3.87 2.43 -6.97
N TRP A 102 -2.78 3.20 -7.08
CA TRP A 102 -2.26 3.69 -8.36
C TRP A 102 -1.46 2.66 -9.14
N ILE A 103 -1.04 1.55 -8.51
CA ILE A 103 -0.27 0.52 -9.20
C ILE A 103 -1.16 -0.19 -10.25
N PRO A 104 -0.78 -0.18 -11.54
CA PRO A 104 -1.52 -0.91 -12.56
C PRO A 104 -1.36 -2.42 -12.37
N ASN A 105 -2.28 -3.20 -12.95
CA ASN A 105 -2.13 -4.65 -12.95
C ASN A 105 -0.88 -5.09 -13.75
N ILE A 106 -0.26 -6.20 -13.37
CA ILE A 106 0.89 -6.76 -14.09
C ILE A 106 0.39 -7.29 -15.45
N PRO A 107 1.03 -6.95 -16.58
CA PRO A 107 0.71 -7.55 -17.87
C PRO A 107 0.82 -9.07 -17.83
N ASN A 108 -0.01 -9.74 -18.62
CA ASN A 108 0.17 -11.16 -18.88
C ASN A 108 1.48 -11.39 -19.66
N GLU A 109 2.13 -12.53 -19.44
CA GLU A 109 3.41 -12.88 -20.08
C GLU A 109 3.32 -12.99 -21.61
N LEU A 110 2.12 -13.24 -22.16
CA LEU A 110 1.86 -13.28 -23.60
C LEU A 110 1.52 -11.91 -24.21
N ALA A 111 1.36 -10.88 -23.37
CA ALA A 111 1.06 -9.55 -23.86
C ALA A 111 2.31 -8.95 -24.54
N PRO A 112 2.19 -8.42 -25.77
CA PRO A 112 3.32 -7.79 -26.43
C PRO A 112 3.77 -6.56 -25.64
N VAL A 113 5.08 -6.42 -25.45
CA VAL A 113 5.68 -5.23 -24.84
C VAL A 113 5.73 -4.13 -25.90
N GLY A 114 5.21 -2.95 -25.56
CA GLY A 114 5.07 -1.85 -26.49
C GLY A 114 5.03 -0.51 -25.78
N LYS A 115 5.55 0.53 -26.43
CA LYS A 115 5.51 1.89 -25.89
C LYS A 115 4.09 2.47 -25.96
N ASP A 116 3.41 2.20 -27.06
CA ASP A 116 2.13 2.79 -27.44
C ASP A 116 1.37 1.85 -28.40
N GLU A 117 0.27 2.34 -28.97
CA GLU A 117 -0.59 1.57 -29.88
C GLU A 117 0.11 1.06 -31.15
N SER A 118 1.25 1.64 -31.54
CA SER A 118 2.00 1.20 -32.73
C SER A 118 2.60 -0.20 -32.57
N ALA A 119 2.79 -0.66 -31.33
CA ALA A 119 3.29 -1.99 -31.01
C ALA A 119 2.18 -3.06 -30.98
N ASN A 120 0.92 -2.68 -31.22
CA ASN A 120 -0.18 -3.64 -31.21
C ASN A 120 -0.07 -4.62 -32.39
N VAL A 121 -0.22 -5.91 -32.08
CA VAL A 121 -0.15 -6.98 -33.08
C VAL A 121 -1.56 -7.41 -33.48
N VAL A 122 -1.90 -7.26 -34.75
CA VAL A 122 -3.14 -7.79 -35.32
C VAL A 122 -3.08 -9.32 -35.32
N LYS A 123 -3.91 -9.96 -34.50
CA LYS A 123 -3.94 -11.43 -34.39
C LYS A 123 -4.77 -12.09 -35.48
N ARG A 124 -5.85 -11.44 -35.93
CA ARG A 124 -6.71 -11.91 -37.00
C ARG A 124 -7.49 -10.74 -37.62
N THR A 125 -7.81 -10.88 -38.89
CA THR A 125 -8.79 -10.05 -39.61
C THR A 125 -9.89 -10.96 -40.14
N TRP A 126 -11.11 -10.45 -40.24
CA TRP A 126 -12.24 -11.22 -40.76
C TRP A 126 -13.14 -10.34 -41.63
N GLY A 127 -13.60 -10.90 -42.76
CA GLY A 127 -14.30 -10.16 -43.80
C GLY A 127 -13.38 -9.30 -44.67
N GLU A 128 -13.96 -8.64 -45.65
CA GLU A 128 -13.28 -7.69 -46.53
C GLU A 128 -13.87 -6.29 -46.34
N ILE A 129 -13.02 -5.28 -46.24
CA ILE A 129 -13.47 -3.89 -46.20
C ILE A 129 -13.99 -3.54 -47.60
N SER A 130 -15.30 -3.36 -47.71
CA SER A 130 -15.96 -3.04 -48.98
C SER A 130 -15.42 -1.73 -49.55
N LYS A 131 -14.90 -1.80 -50.78
CA LYS A 131 -14.57 -0.61 -51.57
C LYS A 131 -15.88 0.09 -51.93
N ARG A 132 -15.96 1.38 -51.66
CA ARG A 132 -17.10 2.23 -51.99
C ARG A 132 -16.74 3.06 -53.21
N ASP A 133 -17.64 3.10 -54.19
CA ASP A 133 -17.46 3.87 -55.42
C ASP A 133 -17.93 5.34 -55.26
N PHE A 134 -18.12 5.78 -54.03
CA PHE A 134 -18.58 7.12 -53.66
C PHE A 134 -17.80 7.63 -52.44
N LYS A 135 -17.82 8.96 -52.25
CA LYS A 135 -17.23 9.59 -51.07
C LYS A 135 -17.97 9.12 -49.82
N VAL A 136 -17.30 8.33 -48.98
CA VAL A 136 -17.85 7.87 -47.70
C VAL A 136 -17.92 9.07 -46.77
N LEU A 137 -19.13 9.39 -46.31
CA LEU A 137 -19.34 10.35 -45.23
C LEU A 137 -19.04 9.67 -43.89
N PRO A 138 -18.52 10.43 -42.92
CA PRO A 138 -18.38 9.92 -41.56
C PRO A 138 -19.75 9.66 -40.92
N HIS A 139 -19.78 8.91 -39.82
CA HIS A 139 -21.04 8.48 -39.20
C HIS A 139 -21.89 9.61 -38.58
N TRP A 140 -21.37 10.83 -38.52
CA TRP A 140 -22.01 11.99 -37.88
C TRP A 140 -22.60 13.01 -38.88
N GLU A 141 -22.48 12.76 -40.18
CA GLU A 141 -23.11 13.54 -41.28
C GLU A 141 -24.21 12.70 -41.95
#